data_AF-A0A2V9FNM6-F1
#
_entry.id   AF-A0A2V9FNM6-F1
#
_cell.length_a   1.000
_cell.length_b   1.000
_cell.length_c   1.000
_cell.angle_alpha   90.00
_cell.angle_beta   90.00
_cell.angle_gamma   90.00
#
_symmetry.space_group_name_H-M   'P 1'
#
loop_
_entity.id
_entity.type
_entity.pdbx_description
1 polymer ?
#
loop_
_entity_poly.entity_id
_entity_poly.type
_entity_poly.pdbx_seq_one_letter_code
_entity_poly.pdbx_strand_id
1 'polypeptide(L)' 'ALLELLRKARHTIIVANNYSGQFARYLRSETSFVPDGNIRKYDGEPFMPHHIVEAVKEQLGGKTKLSVPAHEIMV' A
#
# COMPACT_ATOMS: atom_id res chain seq x y z
N ALA A 1 2.02 21.23 4.91
CA ALA A 1 1.08 20.55 5.82
C ALA A 1 1.09 19.02 5.64
N LEU A 2 0.68 18.49 4.48
CA LEU A 2 0.63 17.05 4.22
C LEU A 2 1.99 16.33 4.37
N LEU A 3 3.04 16.86 3.73
CA LEU A 3 4.36 16.23 3.77
C LEU A 3 4.94 16.14 5.20
N GLU A 4 4.70 17.17 6.01
CA GLU A 4 5.10 17.20 7.42
C GLU A 4 4.36 16.16 8.26
N LEU A 5 3.09 15.89 7.94
CA LEU A 5 2.34 14.79 8.56
C LEU A 5 2.96 13.44 8.19
N LEU A 6 3.24 13.23 6.90
CA LEU A 6 3.81 11.98 6.40
C LEU A 6 5.20 11.70 6.98
N ARG A 7 6.05 12.73 7.13
CA ARG A 7 7.38 12.62 7.73
C ARG A 7 7.35 12.31 9.23
N LYS A 8 6.27 12.64 9.93
CA LYS A 8 6.09 12.34 11.36
C LYS A 8 5.50 10.96 11.61
N ALA A 9 4.87 10.35 10.61
CA ALA A 9 4.34 9.00 10.73
C ALA A 9 5.50 8.00 10.88
N ARG A 10 5.37 7.07 11.82
CA ARG A 10 6.36 5.99 12.05
C ARG A 10 6.45 5.03 10.86
N HIS A 11 5.31 4.78 10.21
CA HIS A 11 5.20 3.96 9.01
C HIS A 11 4.13 4.54 8.09
N THR A 12 4.40 4.50 6.79
CA THR A 12 3.52 4.98 5.73
C THR A 12 3.33 3.90 4.67
N ILE A 13 2.08 3.52 4.44
CA ILE A 13 1.72 2.48 3.47
C ILE A 13 0.70 3.06 2.51
N ILE A 14 0.97 2.95 1.21
CA ILE A 14 0.03 3.38 0.16
C ILE A 14 -0.82 2.19 -0.28
N VAL A 15 -2.14 2.36 -0.25
CA VAL A 15 -3.11 1.39 -0.77
C VAL A 15 -3.65 1.88 -2.12
N ALA A 16 -3.56 1.06 -3.16
CA ALA A 16 -3.95 1.45 -4.52
C ALA A 16 -4.60 0.31 -5.32
N ASN A 17 -5.69 0.62 -6.03
CA ASN A 17 -6.32 -0.28 -6.99
C ASN A 17 -5.70 -0.11 -8.39
N ASN A 18 -4.39 -0.29 -8.50
CA ASN A 18 -3.70 -0.32 -9.78
C ASN A 18 -2.35 -1.02 -9.67
N TYR A 19 -1.89 -1.54 -10.80
CA TYR A 19 -0.62 -2.27 -10.92
C TYR A 19 0.61 -1.36 -10.68
N SER A 20 0.64 -0.19 -11.32
CA SER A 20 1.83 0.66 -11.40
C SER A 20 2.08 1.55 -10.17
N GLY A 21 1.15 1.62 -9.21
CA GLY A 21 1.27 2.48 -8.03
C GLY A 21 1.28 3.97 -8.40
N GLN A 22 0.36 4.40 -9.27
CA GLN A 22 0.39 5.74 -9.87
C GLN A 22 0.42 6.87 -8.83
N PHE A 23 -0.35 6.74 -7.75
CA PHE A 23 -0.36 7.72 -6.67
C PHE A 23 0.99 7.79 -5.95
N ALA A 24 1.61 6.64 -5.64
CA ALA A 24 2.95 6.62 -5.04
C ALA A 24 4.00 7.30 -5.93
N ARG A 25 3.91 7.07 -7.25
CA ARG A 25 4.81 7.70 -8.23
C ARG A 25 4.59 9.21 -8.30
N TYR A 26 3.33 9.65 -8.33
CA TYR A 26 2.98 11.07 -8.35
C TYR A 26 3.38 11.78 -7.05
N LEU A 27 3.09 11.19 -5.89
CA LEU A 27 3.53 11.74 -4.60
C LEU A 27 5.05 11.91 -4.56
N ARG A 28 5.80 10.92 -5.05
CA ARG A 28 7.25 11.00 -5.15
C ARG A 28 7.72 12.08 -6.13
N SER A 29 7.08 12.26 -7.28
CA SER A 29 7.48 13.30 -8.23
C SER A 29 7.28 14.71 -7.66
N GLU A 30 6.19 14.93 -6.94
CA GLU A 30 5.86 16.24 -6.37
C GLU A 30 6.64 16.57 -5.09
N THR A 31 7.02 15.56 -4.30
CA THR A 31 7.51 15.80 -2.93
C THR A 31 8.81 15.07 -2.57
N SER A 32 9.33 14.22 -3.47
CA SER A 32 10.41 13.26 -3.18
C SER A 32 10.14 12.30 -2.02
N PHE A 33 8.90 12.27 -1.50
CA PHE A 33 8.51 11.36 -0.44
C PHE A 33 8.41 9.93 -0.98
N VAL A 34 8.94 8.97 -0.23
CA VAL A 34 8.89 7.54 -0.54
C VAL A 34 8.20 6.83 0.63
N PRO A 35 7.07 6.15 0.41
CA PRO A 35 6.40 5.40 1.47
C PRO A 35 7.21 4.16 1.85
N ASP A 36 7.01 3.67 3.07
CA ASP A 36 7.65 2.45 3.57
C ASP A 36 7.15 1.19 2.87
N GLY A 37 5.89 1.21 2.42
CA GLY A 37 5.24 0.06 1.82
C GLY A 37 4.09 0.38 0.88
N ASN A 38 3.70 -0.62 0.09
CA ASN A 38 2.65 -0.53 -0.91
C ASN A 38 1.72 -1.76 -0.81
N ILE A 39 0.42 -1.53 -0.89
CA ILE A 39 -0.60 -2.58 -1.03
C ILE A 39 -1.33 -2.29 -2.35
N ARG A 40 -1.29 -3.22 -3.29
CA ARG A 40 -1.85 -3.05 -4.62
C ARG A 40 -2.85 -4.15 -4.96
N LYS A 41 -3.93 -3.78 -5.64
CA LYS A 41 -4.89 -4.75 -6.18
C LYS A 41 -5.29 -4.34 -7.58
N TYR A 42 -5.46 -5.32 -8.46
CA TYR A 42 -5.67 -5.09 -9.89
C TYR A 42 -6.32 -6.32 -10.57
N ASP A 43 -7.06 -7.10 -9.80
CA ASP A 43 -7.86 -8.26 -10.25
C ASP A 43 -9.30 -7.88 -10.62
N GLY A 44 -9.69 -6.60 -10.50
CA GLY A 44 -11.03 -6.09 -10.81
C GLY A 44 -11.99 -6.12 -9.62
N GLU A 45 -11.66 -6.83 -8.55
CA GLU A 45 -12.47 -6.95 -7.35
C GLU A 45 -12.08 -5.89 -6.31
N PRO A 46 -12.98 -5.47 -5.40
CA PRO A 46 -12.65 -4.53 -4.35
C PRO A 46 -11.65 -5.12 -3.34
N PHE A 47 -11.04 -4.24 -2.52
CA PHE A 47 -10.33 -4.70 -1.32
C PHE A 47 -11.34 -5.19 -0.28
N MET A 48 -11.10 -6.37 0.26
CA MET A 48 -11.76 -6.81 1.48
C MET A 48 -10.97 -6.33 2.71
N PRO A 49 -11.62 -6.12 3.87
CA PRO A 49 -10.93 -5.62 5.06
C PRO A 49 -9.73 -6.47 5.49
N HIS A 50 -9.82 -7.80 5.40
CA HIS A 50 -8.75 -8.70 5.79
C HIS A 50 -7.51 -8.55 4.89
N HIS A 51 -7.69 -8.31 3.59
CA HIS A 51 -6.58 -8.04 2.66
C HIS A 51 -5.68 -6.90 3.15
N ILE A 52 -6.28 -5.83 3.70
CA ILE A 52 -5.53 -4.68 4.21
C ILE A 52 -4.88 -5.01 5.55
N VAL A 53 -5.64 -5.62 6.47
CA VAL A 53 -5.15 -5.95 7.82
C VAL A 53 -3.95 -6.90 7.75
N GLU A 54 -4.03 -7.94 6.94
CA GLU A 54 -2.97 -8.95 6.80
C GLU A 54 -1.73 -8.33 6.16
N ALA A 55 -1.90 -7.60 5.04
CA ALA A 55 -0.80 -6.92 4.38
C ALA A 55 -0.09 -5.92 5.30
N VAL A 56 -0.81 -5.15 6.11
CA VAL A 56 -0.21 -4.22 7.08
C VAL A 56 0.58 -5.00 8.14
N LYS A 57 0.04 -6.08 8.70
CA LYS A 57 0.76 -6.91 9.69
C LYS A 57 2.05 -7.48 9.12
N GLU A 58 2.03 -7.97 7.89
CA GLU A 58 3.22 -8.52 7.23
C GLU A 58 4.29 -7.47 6.96
N GLN A 59 3.89 -6.27 6.52
CA GLN A 59 4.82 -5.18 6.24
C GLN A 59 5.43 -4.62 7.54
N LEU A 60 4.64 -4.46 8.61
CA LEU A 60 5.16 -4.09 9.93
C LEU A 60 6.08 -5.16 10.52
N GLY A 61 5.84 -6.43 10.20
CA GLY A 61 6.73 -7.54 10.55
C GLY A 61 7.99 -7.63 9.68
N GLY A 62 8.17 -6.74 8.70
CA GLY A 62 9.35 -6.71 7.83
C GLY A 62 9.39 -7.83 6.78
N LYS A 63 8.29 -8.56 6.57
CA LYS A 63 8.25 -9.70 5.63
C LYS A 63 8.26 -9.26 4.17
N THR A 64 7.62 -8.12 3.87
CA THR A 64 7.54 -7.55 2.52
C THR A 64 7.38 -6.03 2.59
N LYS A 65 7.60 -5.34 1.46
CA LYS A 65 7.24 -3.92 1.24
C LYS A 65 6.17 -3.73 0.16
N LEU A 66 5.80 -4.82 -0.52
CA LEU A 66 4.78 -4.84 -1.55
C LEU A 66 3.86 -6.03 -1.31
N SER A 67 2.58 -5.74 -1.11
CA SER A 67 1.53 -6.75 -0.97
C SER A 67 0.58 -6.66 -2.15
N VAL A 68 0.27 -7.80 -2.75
CA VAL A 68 -0.76 -7.93 -3.78
C VAL A 68 -1.77 -8.99 -3.32
N PRO A 69 -2.74 -8.62 -2.47
CA PRO A 69 -3.71 -9.58 -1.96
C PRO A 69 -4.64 -10.05 -3.08
N ALA A 70 -4.79 -11.35 -3.17
CA ALA A 70 -5.78 -12.03 -4.00
C ALA A 70 -6.80 -12.72 -3.08
N HIS A 71 -8.05 -12.80 -3.53
CA HIS A 71 -9.06 -13.59 -2.85
C HIS A 71 -9.19 -14.92 -3.58
N GLU A 72 -8.81 -16.03 -2.94
CA GLU A 72 -9.07 -17.36 -3.47
C GLU A 72 -10.51 -17.73 -3.13
N ILE A 73 -11.39 -17.70 -4.14
CA ILE A 73 -12.70 -18.33 -4.02
C ILE A 73 -12.46 -19.84 -4.09
N MET A 74 -12.51 -20.52 -2.95
CA MET A 74 -12.58 -21.98 -2.94
C MET A 74 -13.97 -22.38 -3.45
N VAL A 75 -14.01 -23.00 -4.65
CA VAL A 75 -15.20 -23.66 -5.22
C VAL A 75 -15.22 -25.11 -4.79
#